data_AF-A0AAX2ZW76-F1
#
_entry.id   AF-A0AAX2ZW76-F1
#
_cell.length_a   1.000
_cell.length_b   1.000
_cell.length_c   1.000
_cell.angle_alpha   90.00
_cell.angle_beta   90.00
_cell.angle_gamma   90.00
#
_symmetry.space_group_name_H-M   'P 1'
#
loop_
_entity.id
_entity.type
_entity.pdbx_description
1 polymer ?
#
loop_
_entity_poly.entity_id
_entity_poly.type
_entity_poly.pdbx_seq_one_letter_code
_entity_poly.pdbx_strand_id
1 'polypeptide(L)'
;MTELHGPLAFPQEDPAEVIRRDQAIMLQEARDQIPFAHVPLPAAAQGAGLWEDSVDDTWTRLVDGTRRTVGPLSVCISGVQSPDGSVVWSAAAETKDDAVTSAQLREYAALLIVAAAELDYLNRPQPSTE
;
A
#
# COMPACT_ATOMS: atom_id res chain seq x y z
N MET A 1 1.14 -9.45 8.58
CA MET A 1 1.10 -9.59 10.04
C MET A 1 1.08 -8.17 10.57
N THR A 2 -0.12 -7.61 10.73
CA THR A 2 -0.30 -6.22 11.16
C THR A 2 0.08 -6.16 12.64
N GLU A 3 1.20 -5.52 12.97
CA GLU A 3 1.49 -5.19 14.36
C GLU A 3 0.42 -4.19 14.81
N LEU A 4 -0.58 -4.67 15.55
CA LEU A 4 -1.36 -3.81 16.42
C LEU A 4 -0.41 -3.34 17.51
N HIS A 5 0.18 -2.15 17.34
CA HIS A 5 0.67 -1.39 18.47
C HIS A 5 -0.54 -1.05 19.34
N GLY A 6 -0.78 -1.85 20.39
CA GLY A 6 -1.71 -1.50 21.45
C GLY A 6 -1.30 -0.16 22.08
N PRO A 7 -2.24 0.57 22.71
CA PRO A 7 -2.01 1.94 23.16
C PRO A 7 -0.83 2.01 24.11
N LEU A 8 0.27 2.62 23.65
CA LEU A 8 1.36 3.05 24.51
C LEU A 8 0.91 4.35 25.15
N ALA A 9 0.19 4.28 26.28
CA ALA A 9 0.06 5.44 27.15
C ALA A 9 1.46 5.84 27.60
N PHE A 10 1.89 7.06 27.27
CA PHE A 10 3.16 7.56 27.80
C PHE A 10 3.06 7.66 29.33
N PRO A 11 4.17 7.59 30.09
CA PRO A 11 4.15 7.50 31.56
C PRO A 11 3.41 8.62 32.33
N GLN A 12 2.94 9.65 31.62
CA GLN A 12 2.26 10.83 32.15
C GLN A 12 0.81 10.97 31.66
N GLU A 13 0.35 10.10 30.77
CA GLU A 13 -1.01 10.14 30.23
C GLU A 13 -1.95 9.28 31.06
N ASP A 14 -3.20 9.73 31.22
CA ASP A 14 -4.26 8.93 31.81
C ASP A 14 -4.66 7.83 30.81
N PRO A 15 -4.47 6.53 31.14
CA PRO A 15 -4.81 5.44 30.24
C PRO A 15 -6.28 5.44 29.79
N ALA A 16 -7.21 5.91 30.64
CA ALA A 16 -8.62 5.98 30.27
C ALA A 16 -8.90 7.07 29.22
N GLU A 17 -8.17 8.18 29.26
CA GLU A 17 -8.23 9.23 28.25
C GLU A 17 -7.63 8.75 26.92
N VAL A 18 -6.49 8.05 26.96
CA VAL A 18 -5.85 7.46 25.77
C VAL A 18 -6.80 6.48 25.09
N ILE A 19 -7.37 5.52 25.83
CA ILE A 19 -8.32 4.54 25.28
C ILE A 19 -9.53 5.24 24.65
N ARG A 20 -10.08 6.27 25.30
CA ARG A 20 -11.24 6.99 24.75
C ARG A 20 -10.89 7.72 23.46
N ARG A 21 -9.72 8.35 23.40
CA ARG A 21 -9.21 9.02 22.21
C ARG A 21 -9.01 8.03 21.06
N ASP A 22 -8.40 6.89 21.33
CA ASP A 22 -8.17 5.86 20.31
C ASP A 22 -9.48 5.28 19.78
N GLN A 23 -10.45 5.02 20.66
CA GLN A 23 -11.79 4.59 20.24
C GLN A 23 -12.46 5.62 19.34
N ALA A 24 -12.31 6.92 19.64
CA ALA A 24 -12.86 7.98 18.80
C ALA A 24 -12.17 8.05 17.43
N ILE A 25 -10.85 7.88 17.38
CA ILE A 25 -10.07 7.82 16.13
C ILE A 25 -10.51 6.63 15.29
N MET A 26 -10.52 5.42 15.86
CA MET A 26 -10.93 4.20 15.15
C MET A 26 -12.36 4.28 14.63
N LEU A 27 -13.29 4.88 15.41
CA LEU A 27 -14.67 5.09 14.97
C LEU A 27 -14.75 6.09 13.82
N GLN A 28 -13.94 7.15 13.85
CA GLN A 28 -13.89 8.13 12.78
C GLN A 28 -13.33 7.49 11.50
N GLU A 29 -12.18 6.81 11.59
CA GLU A 29 -11.59 6.09 10.46
C GLU A 29 -12.58 5.11 9.82
N ALA A 30 -13.30 4.34 10.63
CA ALA A 30 -14.31 3.41 10.14
C ALA A 30 -15.47 4.10 9.42
N ARG A 31 -15.89 5.29 9.88
CA ARG A 31 -16.92 6.09 9.22
C ARG A 31 -16.44 6.66 7.89
N ASP A 32 -15.18 7.08 7.86
CA ASP A 32 -14.54 7.63 6.66
C ASP A 32 -14.41 6.61 5.54
N GLN A 33 -14.42 5.30 5.85
CA GLN A 33 -14.44 4.24 4.84
C GLN A 33 -15.81 4.07 4.16
N ILE A 34 -16.92 4.41 4.84
CA ILE A 34 -18.29 4.10 4.37
C ILE A 34 -18.57 4.68 2.98
N PRO A 35 -18.21 5.95 2.66
CA PRO A 35 -18.44 6.52 1.34
C PRO A 35 -17.80 5.70 0.21
N PHE A 36 -16.70 4.99 0.46
CA PHE A 36 -15.92 4.28 -0.56
C PHE A 36 -16.17 2.77 -0.60
N ALA A 37 -17.11 2.25 0.19
CA ALA A 37 -17.43 0.82 0.23
C ALA A 37 -17.88 0.25 -1.13
N HIS A 38 -18.32 1.13 -2.04
CA HIS A 38 -18.72 0.78 -3.41
C HIS A 38 -17.55 0.68 -4.40
N VAL A 39 -16.36 1.17 -4.04
CA VAL A 39 -15.18 1.19 -4.92
C VAL A 39 -14.49 -0.18 -4.86
N PRO A 40 -14.50 -0.97 -5.94
CA PRO A 40 -13.94 -2.31 -5.92
C PRO A 40 -12.43 -2.29 -5.74
N LEU A 41 -11.89 -3.37 -5.17
CA LEU A 41 -10.46 -3.61 -5.19
C LEU A 41 -10.04 -3.88 -6.65
N PRO A 42 -8.99 -3.22 -7.18
CA PRO A 42 -8.49 -3.48 -8.51
C PRO A 42 -8.09 -4.94 -8.67
N ALA A 43 -8.37 -5.56 -9.83
CA ALA A 43 -8.12 -6.99 -10.04
C ALA A 43 -6.63 -7.40 -9.89
N ALA A 44 -5.71 -6.46 -10.11
CA ALA A 44 -4.27 -6.67 -9.94
C ALA A 44 -3.79 -6.51 -8.49
N ALA A 45 -4.63 -5.99 -7.59
CA ALA A 45 -4.27 -5.78 -6.19
C ALA A 45 -4.52 -7.05 -5.36
N GLN A 46 -3.59 -7.33 -4.44
CA GLN A 46 -3.65 -8.42 -3.47
C GLN A 46 -4.31 -7.96 -2.15
N GLY A 47 -4.33 -6.65 -1.92
CA GLY A 47 -4.88 -6.01 -0.74
C GLY A 47 -4.91 -4.49 -0.89
N ALA A 48 -5.47 -3.82 0.10
CA ALA A 48 -5.46 -2.37 0.17
C ALA A 48 -5.46 -1.89 1.62
N GLY A 49 -4.88 -0.71 1.84
CA GLY A 49 -5.02 0.05 3.07
C GLY A 49 -6.40 0.72 3.18
N LEU A 50 -6.54 1.53 4.23
CA LEU A 50 -7.70 2.40 4.40
C LEU A 50 -7.67 3.52 3.36
N TRP A 51 -8.86 4.02 3.04
CA TRP A 51 -8.99 5.34 2.43
C TRP A 51 -8.54 6.39 3.41
N GLU A 52 -7.66 7.26 2.95
CA GLU A 52 -7.06 8.36 3.68
C GLU A 52 -7.29 9.64 2.90
N ASP A 53 -7.60 10.71 3.63
CA ASP A 53 -7.68 12.04 3.05
C ASP A 53 -6.27 12.57 2.82
N SER A 54 -5.94 12.92 1.58
CA SER A 54 -4.69 13.61 1.29
C SER A 54 -4.82 15.10 1.64
N VAL A 55 -3.70 15.82 1.67
CA VAL A 55 -3.64 17.25 2.04
C VAL A 55 -4.53 18.15 1.13
N ASP A 56 -4.96 17.64 -0.03
CA ASP A 56 -5.75 18.37 -1.03
C ASP A 56 -7.23 17.90 -1.11
N ASP A 57 -7.81 17.43 0.01
CA ASP A 57 -9.19 16.88 0.11
C ASP A 57 -9.47 15.73 -0.88
N THR A 58 -8.40 15.09 -1.36
CA THR A 58 -8.49 13.98 -2.32
C THR A 58 -8.29 12.68 -1.58
N TRP A 59 -9.39 11.97 -1.35
CA TRP A 59 -9.36 10.63 -0.75
C TRP A 59 -8.66 9.65 -1.66
N THR A 60 -7.66 8.95 -1.13
CA THR A 60 -6.97 7.87 -1.85
C THR A 60 -6.72 6.71 -0.92
N ARG A 61 -6.39 5.54 -1.47
CA ARG A 61 -5.82 4.45 -0.68
C ARG A 61 -4.63 3.83 -1.38
N LEU A 62 -3.71 3.30 -0.59
CA LEU A 62 -2.66 2.44 -1.11
C LEU A 62 -3.25 1.05 -1.42
N VAL A 63 -2.90 0.51 -2.58
CA VAL A 63 -3.19 -0.87 -2.98
C VAL A 63 -1.90 -1.64 -3.17
N ASP A 64 -1.87 -2.86 -2.62
CA ASP A 64 -0.71 -3.74 -2.67
C ASP A 64 -0.75 -4.58 -3.94
N GLY A 65 0.27 -4.47 -4.78
CA GLY A 65 0.46 -5.33 -5.96
C GLY A 65 1.44 -6.46 -5.70
N THR A 66 2.12 -6.90 -6.76
CA THR A 66 3.08 -8.01 -6.67
C THR A 66 4.37 -7.60 -5.96
N ARG A 67 4.88 -8.44 -5.04
CA ARG A 67 6.23 -8.33 -4.46
C ARG A 67 7.08 -9.54 -4.85
N ARG A 68 8.33 -9.30 -5.24
CA ARG A 68 9.34 -10.32 -5.59
C ARG A 68 10.63 -10.08 -4.84
N THR A 69 11.30 -11.13 -4.40
CA THR A 69 12.45 -11.05 -3.48
C THR A 69 13.57 -11.99 -3.90
N VAL A 70 14.83 -11.54 -3.78
CA VAL A 70 16.05 -12.35 -3.93
C VAL A 70 17.01 -11.97 -2.79
N GLY A 71 17.14 -12.84 -1.80
CA GLY A 71 17.90 -12.53 -0.59
C GLY A 71 17.40 -11.22 0.06
N PRO A 72 18.25 -10.21 0.28
CA PRO A 72 17.85 -8.93 0.87
C PRO A 72 17.27 -7.93 -0.14
N LEU A 73 17.28 -8.24 -1.44
CA LEU A 73 16.73 -7.39 -2.49
C LEU A 73 15.26 -7.70 -2.73
N SER A 74 14.45 -6.67 -2.96
CA SER A 74 13.06 -6.87 -3.35
C SER A 74 12.53 -5.77 -4.25
N VAL A 75 11.68 -6.14 -5.20
CA VAL A 75 10.89 -5.21 -6.00
C VAL A 75 9.42 -5.44 -5.70
N CYS A 76 8.69 -4.36 -5.41
CA CYS A 76 7.24 -4.42 -5.26
C CYS A 76 6.55 -3.42 -6.18
N ILE A 77 5.37 -3.80 -6.64
CA ILE A 77 4.43 -2.92 -7.33
C ILE A 77 3.33 -2.56 -6.33
N SER A 78 3.01 -1.28 -6.27
CA SER A 78 1.95 -0.73 -5.43
C SER A 78 1.22 0.35 -6.20
N GLY A 79 -0.03 0.64 -5.83
CA GLY A 79 -0.82 1.66 -6.50
C GLY A 79 -1.41 2.65 -5.52
N VAL A 80 -1.72 3.84 -6.04
CA VAL A 80 -2.61 4.80 -5.38
C VAL A 80 -3.95 4.73 -6.10
N GLN A 81 -4.99 4.28 -5.40
CA GLN A 81 -6.35 4.20 -5.95
C GLN A 81 -7.16 5.44 -5.57
N SER A 82 -7.85 6.01 -6.56
CA SER A 82 -8.77 7.14 -6.43
C SER A 82 -10.22 6.67 -6.31
N PRO A 83 -11.16 7.51 -5.80
CA PRO A 83 -12.54 7.12 -5.55
C PRO A 83 -13.34 6.76 -6.81
N ASP A 84 -12.88 7.20 -7.98
CA ASP A 84 -13.44 6.81 -9.28
C ASP A 84 -13.01 5.39 -9.72
N GLY A 85 -12.20 4.71 -8.91
CA GLY A 85 -11.69 3.37 -9.14
C GLY A 85 -10.39 3.34 -9.94
N SER A 86 -9.92 4.47 -10.47
CA SER A 86 -8.63 4.55 -11.18
C SER A 86 -7.45 4.28 -10.24
N VAL A 87 -6.37 3.74 -10.79
CA VAL A 87 -5.15 3.43 -10.03
C VAL A 87 -3.95 3.91 -10.79
N VAL A 88 -3.07 4.64 -10.09
CA VAL A 88 -1.73 4.96 -10.58
C VAL A 88 -0.76 3.96 -9.95
N TRP A 89 -0.19 3.07 -10.77
CA TRP A 89 0.75 2.06 -10.32
C TRP A 89 2.19 2.57 -10.38
N SER A 90 2.99 2.20 -9.37
CA SER A 90 4.41 2.46 -9.27
C SER A 90 5.16 1.21 -8.83
N ALA A 91 6.48 1.19 -9.01
CA ALA A 91 7.35 0.14 -8.51
C ALA A 91 8.40 0.72 -7.58
N ALA A 92 8.67 0.03 -6.47
CA ALA A 92 9.76 0.32 -5.56
C ALA A 92 10.79 -0.81 -5.59
N ALA A 93 12.06 -0.44 -5.69
CA ALA A 93 13.20 -1.34 -5.62
C ALA A 93 13.93 -1.12 -4.29
N GLU A 94 13.99 -2.15 -3.46
CA GLU A 94 14.40 -2.09 -2.06
C GLU A 94 15.58 -3.05 -1.80
N THR A 95 16.41 -2.69 -0.82
CA THR A 95 17.39 -3.59 -0.20
C THR A 95 17.28 -3.48 1.31
N LYS A 96 17.44 -4.60 2.01
CA LYS A 96 17.70 -4.61 3.45
C LYS A 96 19.17 -4.33 3.72
N ASP A 97 19.52 -4.05 4.97
CA ASP A 97 20.89 -3.71 5.43
C ASP A 97 21.88 -4.89 5.42
N ASP A 98 21.63 -5.93 4.61
CA ASP A 98 22.46 -7.11 4.49
C ASP A 98 23.38 -7.05 3.26
N ALA A 99 24.49 -7.81 3.32
CA ALA A 99 25.40 -7.93 2.20
C ALA A 99 24.74 -8.62 0.99
N VAL A 100 25.01 -8.08 -0.21
CA VAL A 100 24.46 -8.58 -1.47
C VAL A 100 25.57 -9.21 -2.31
N THR A 101 25.33 -10.42 -2.80
CA THR A 101 26.25 -11.11 -3.72
C THR A 101 26.01 -10.72 -5.18
N SER A 102 27.03 -10.88 -6.03
CA SER A 102 26.89 -10.65 -7.48
C SER A 102 25.89 -11.59 -8.15
N ALA A 103 25.69 -12.81 -7.62
CA ALA A 103 24.67 -13.74 -8.10
C ALA A 103 23.26 -13.19 -7.81
N GLN A 104 23.02 -12.70 -6.59
CA GLN A 104 21.75 -12.07 -6.21
C GLN A 104 21.46 -10.81 -7.04
N LEU A 105 22.49 -10.00 -7.34
CA LEU A 105 22.32 -8.83 -8.22
C LEU A 105 21.84 -9.22 -9.63
N ARG A 106 22.38 -10.31 -10.20
CA ARG A 106 21.98 -10.77 -11.54
C ARG A 106 20.55 -11.28 -11.55
N GLU A 107 20.17 -12.04 -10.53
CA GLU A 107 18.80 -12.54 -10.40
C GLU A 107 17.81 -11.40 -10.13
N TYR A 108 18.21 -10.42 -9.31
CA TYR A 108 17.39 -9.23 -9.06
C TYR A 108 17.20 -8.38 -10.32
N ALA A 109 18.23 -8.23 -11.16
CA ALA A 109 18.08 -7.58 -12.46
C ALA A 109 17.03 -8.26 -13.35
N ALA A 110 16.95 -9.60 -13.32
CA ALA A 110 15.89 -10.32 -14.02
C ALA A 110 14.50 -10.05 -13.42
N LEU A 111 14.37 -9.98 -12.10
CA LEU A 111 13.12 -9.61 -11.45
C LEU A 111 12.66 -8.19 -11.80
N LEU A 112 13.60 -7.23 -11.90
CA LEU A 112 13.31 -5.86 -12.29
C LEU A 112 12.76 -5.78 -13.71
N ILE A 113 13.28 -6.58 -14.65
CA ILE A 113 12.75 -6.66 -16.03
C ILE A 113 11.31 -7.16 -16.01
N VAL A 114 11.00 -8.19 -15.22
CA VAL A 114 9.63 -8.73 -15.11
C VAL A 114 8.69 -7.70 -14.47
N ALA A 115 9.13 -7.02 -13.40
CA ALA A 115 8.35 -5.98 -12.74
C ALA A 115 8.09 -4.77 -13.65
N ALA A 116 9.06 -4.37 -14.46
CA ALA A 116 8.88 -3.30 -15.45
C ALA A 116 7.81 -3.67 -16.49
N ALA A 117 7.86 -4.90 -17.02
CA ALA A 117 6.85 -5.37 -17.98
C ALA A 117 5.44 -5.44 -17.37
N GLU A 118 5.33 -5.83 -16.10
CA GLU A 118 4.05 -5.79 -15.37
C GLU A 118 3.56 -4.35 -15.18
N LEU A 119 4.44 -3.43 -14.80
CA LEU A 119 4.10 -2.02 -14.63
C LEU A 119 3.60 -1.38 -15.94
N ASP A 120 4.26 -1.69 -17.07
CA ASP A 120 3.83 -1.25 -18.40
C ASP A 120 2.44 -1.78 -18.79
N TYR A 121 2.14 -3.01 -18.37
CA TYR A 121 0.82 -3.58 -18.59
C TYR A 121 -0.25 -2.89 -17.74
N LEU A 122 0.04 -2.63 -16.46
CA LEU A 122 -0.88 -2.01 -15.51
C LEU A 122 -1.20 -0.55 -15.85
N ASN A 123 -0.21 0.19 -16.37
CA ASN A 123 -0.37 1.60 -16.75
C ASN A 123 -0.83 1.80 -18.21
N ARG A 124 -1.15 0.72 -18.93
CA ARG A 124 -1.69 0.84 -20.28
C ARG A 124 -3.11 1.40 -20.23
N PRO A 125 -3.47 2.38 -21.08
CA PRO A 125 -4.86 2.80 -21.24
C PRO A 125 -5.74 1.59 -21.57
N GLN A 126 -6.76 1.32 -20.76
CA GLN A 126 -7.76 0.32 -21.09
C GLN A 126 -8.55 0.81 -22.33
N PRO A 127 -8.80 -0.04 -23.33
CA PRO A 127 -9.63 0.35 -24.46
C PRO A 127 -11.06 0.65 -23.96
N SER A 128 -11.61 1.80 -24.34
CA SER A 128 -13.00 2.14 -24.05
C SER A 128 -13.92 1.09 -24.66
N THR A 129 -14.66 0.36 -23.82
CA THR A 129 -15.80 -0.45 -24.29
C THR A 129 -16.93 0.49 -24.67
N GLU A 130 -17.22 0.58 -25.97
CA GLU A 130 -18.45 1.14 -26.55
C GLU A 130 -19.66 0.22 -26.33
#